data_AF-A0A961W4F7-F1
#
_entry.id   AF-A0A961W4F7-F1
#
_cell.length_a   1.000
_cell.length_b   1.000
_cell.length_c   1.000
_cell.angle_alpha   90.00
_cell.angle_beta   90.00
_cell.angle_gamma   90.00
#
_symmetry.space_group_name_H-M   'P 1'
#
loop_
_entity.id
_entity.type
_entity.pdbx_description
1 polymer ?
#
loop_
_entity_poly.entity_id
_entity_poly.type
_entity_poly.pdbx_seq_one_letter_code
_entity_poly.pdbx_strand_id
1 'polypeptide(L)'
;ATNGVNMTKLESYQLEGRFFATQFYADIEGHPDMHSVQLAMEELAFFSAELKMLGTYPADPFRAKIAEPMENRDLRPTPAAE
;
A
#
# COMPACT_ATOMS: atom_id res chain seq x y z
N ALA A 1 6.47 -4.86 5.10
CA ALA A 1 5.03 -4.57 5.22
C ALA A 1 4.46 -5.46 6.33
N THR A 2 3.93 -4.85 7.38
CA THR A 2 3.44 -5.49 8.62
C THR A 2 2.09 -6.19 8.43
N ASN A 3 1.26 -5.69 7.51
CA ASN A 3 -0.12 -6.13 7.32
C ASN A 3 -0.39 -6.92 6.03
N GLY A 4 0.65 -7.31 5.29
CA GLY A 4 0.50 -8.17 4.09
C GLY A 4 -0.30 -7.54 2.92
N VAL A 5 -0.49 -6.22 2.92
CA VAL A 5 -1.15 -5.47 1.85
C VAL A 5 -0.19 -5.32 0.67
N ASN A 6 -0.65 -5.71 -0.52
CA ASN A 6 0.15 -5.58 -1.74
C ASN A 6 0.03 -4.16 -2.29
N MET A 7 1.16 -3.55 -2.66
CA MET A 7 1.20 -2.22 -3.28
C MET A 7 1.59 -2.37 -4.74
N THR A 8 0.81 -1.79 -5.64
CA THR A 8 0.95 -2.03 -7.09
C THR A 8 1.42 -0.79 -7.83
N LYS A 9 1.32 0.37 -7.19
CA LYS A 9 1.83 1.64 -7.70
C LYS A 9 2.30 2.48 -6.53
N LEU A 10 3.43 3.16 -6.70
CA LEU A 10 3.95 4.16 -5.77
C LEU A 10 4.73 5.22 -6.56
N GLU A 11 4.22 6.45 -6.54
CA GLU A 11 4.83 7.61 -7.20
C GLU A 11 5.07 8.71 -6.16
N SER A 12 6.25 9.32 -6.18
CA SER A 12 6.62 10.41 -5.29
C SER A 12 6.61 11.75 -6.03
N TYR A 13 6.06 12.77 -5.37
CA TYR A 13 5.98 14.14 -5.87
C TYR A 13 6.52 15.10 -4.82
N GLN A 14 7.52 15.91 -5.19
CA GLN A 14 8.04 16.98 -4.33
C GLN A 14 7.14 18.20 -4.44
N LEU A 15 6.64 18.71 -3.31
CA LEU A 15 5.74 19.87 -3.31
C LEU A 15 6.53 21.18 -3.46
N GLU A 16 6.16 21.97 -4.46
CA GLU A 16 6.56 23.38 -4.65
C GLU A 16 8.07 23.68 -4.55
N GLY A 17 8.94 22.72 -4.90
CA GLY A 17 10.39 22.90 -4.84
C GLY A 17 10.97 23.02 -3.42
N ARG A 18 10.16 22.80 -2.37
CA ARG A 18 10.61 22.75 -0.98
C ARG A 18 10.89 21.29 -0.62
N PHE A 19 12.15 20.98 -0.36
CA PHE A 19 12.65 19.62 -0.04
C PHE A 19 12.11 19.00 1.27
N PHE A 20 11.16 19.64 1.95
CA PHE A 20 10.70 19.24 3.27
C PHE A 20 9.41 18.40 3.25
N ALA A 21 8.68 18.34 2.13
CA ALA A 21 7.43 17.60 2.03
C ALA A 21 7.36 16.82 0.71
N THR A 22 7.39 15.48 0.81
CA THR A 22 7.15 14.57 -0.31
C THR A 22 5.75 14.01 -0.20
N GLN A 23 4.93 14.20 -1.24
CA GLN A 23 3.64 13.55 -1.38
C GLN A 23 3.79 12.24 -2.14
N PHE A 24 3.00 11.24 -1.78
CA PHE A 24 2.97 9.96 -2.47
C PHE A 24 1.58 9.69 -3.03
N TYR A 25 1.55 9.21 -4.27
CA TYR A 25 0.38 8.59 -4.87
C TYR A 25 0.61 7.08 -4.90
N ALA A 26 -0.32 6.30 -4.34
CA ALA A 26 -0.16 4.86 -4.24
C ALA A 26 -1.47 4.11 -4.54
N ASP A 27 -1.34 2.97 -5.22
CA ASP A 27 -2.44 2.02 -5.41
C ASP A 27 -2.11 0.73 -4.66
N ILE A 28 -3.07 0.22 -3.89
CA ILE A 28 -2.96 -1.02 -3.13
C ILE A 28 -4.01 -2.03 -3.58
N GLU A 29 -3.74 -3.32 -3.38
CA GLU A 29 -4.73 -4.38 -3.55
C GLU A 29 -5.37 -4.67 -2.21
N GLY A 30 -6.65 -4.32 -2.10
CA GLY A 30 -7.46 -4.53 -0.91
C GLY A 30 -8.66 -3.61 -0.89
N HIS A 31 -9.57 -3.86 0.04
CA HIS A 31 -10.71 -3.00 0.32
C HIS A 31 -10.57 -2.39 1.73
N PRO A 32 -10.99 -1.14 1.97
CA PRO A 32 -10.98 -0.52 3.31
C PRO A 32 -11.77 -1.29 4.38
N ASP A 33 -12.68 -2.18 3.98
CA ASP A 33 -13.42 -3.04 4.92
C ASP A 33 -12.63 -4.28 5.36
N MET A 34 -11.50 -4.56 4.71
CA MET A 34 -10.62 -5.66 5.10
C MET A 34 -9.76 -5.23 6.29
N HIS A 35 -9.72 -6.06 7.34
CA HIS A 35 -8.99 -5.75 8.57
C HIS A 35 -7.51 -5.43 8.35
N SER A 36 -6.82 -6.16 7.45
CA SER A 36 -5.42 -5.89 7.13
C SER A 36 -5.19 -4.53 6.50
N VAL A 37 -6.12 -4.04 5.67
CA VAL A 37 -6.05 -2.72 5.05
C VAL A 37 -6.31 -1.64 6.10
N GLN A 38 -7.27 -1.85 7.00
CA GLN A 38 -7.56 -0.92 8.09
C GLN A 38 -6.32 -0.69 8.97
N LEU A 39 -5.69 -1.76 9.44
CA LEU A 39 -4.45 -1.68 10.23
C LEU A 39 -3.33 -0.95 9.48
N ALA A 40 -3.17 -1.22 8.18
CA ALA A 40 -2.17 -0.54 7.36
C ALA A 40 -2.49 0.96 7.18
N MET A 41 -3.76 1.33 7.02
CA MET A 41 -4.18 2.72 6.89
C MET A 41 -4.04 3.48 8.22
N GLU A 42 -4.33 2.84 9.35
CA GLU A 42 -4.11 3.40 10.69
C GLU A 42 -2.63 3.69 10.93
N GLU A 43 -1.76 2.73 10.62
CA GLU A 43 -0.31 2.90 10.72
C GLU A 43 0.19 4.02 9.77
N LEU A 44 -0.32 4.06 8.53
CA LEU A 44 0.01 5.11 7.58
C LEU A 44 -0.42 6.49 8.06
N ALA A 45 -1.63 6.61 8.60
CA ALA A 45 -2.16 7.86 9.14
C ALA A 45 -1.31 8.38 10.30
N PHE A 46 -0.70 7.50 11.11
CA PHE A 46 0.21 7.89 12.18
C PHE A 46 1.52 8.50 11.66
N PHE A 47 2.07 7.99 10.56
CA PHE A 47 3.34 8.47 9.98
C PHE A 47 3.18 9.62 8.97
N SER A 48 1.99 9.83 8.43
CA SER A 48 1.70 10.88 7.44
C SER A 48 1.06 12.12 8.07
N ALA A 49 1.39 13.30 7.57
CA ALA A 49 0.70 14.53 7.97
C ALA A 49 -0.72 14.63 7.38
N GLU A 50 -0.93 14.08 6.19
CA GLU A 50 -2.23 14.03 5.51
C GLU A 50 -2.36 12.70 4.77
N LEU A 51 -3.52 12.07 4.91
CA LEU A 51 -3.90 10.87 4.18
C LEU A 51 -5.25 11.11 3.50
N LYS A 52 -5.29 10.95 2.18
CA LYS A 52 -6.50 11.12 1.38
C LYS A 52 -6.77 9.89 0.53
N MET A 53 -7.85 9.19 0.82
CA MET A 53 -8.35 8.13 -0.05
C MET A 53 -9.09 8.71 -1.24
N LEU A 54 -8.64 8.38 -2.45
CA LEU A 54 -9.26 8.86 -3.69
C LEU A 54 -10.47 8.02 -4.12
N GLY A 55 -10.50 6.75 -3.72
CA GLY A 55 -11.62 5.85 -3.97
C GLY A 55 -11.20 4.38 -3.99
N THR A 56 -12.19 3.51 -4.19
CA THR A 56 -12.01 2.07 -4.38
C THR A 56 -12.68 1.67 -5.68
N TYR A 57 -12.12 0.67 -6.37
CA TYR A 57 -12.67 0.19 -7.64
C TYR A 57 -12.38 -1.31 -7.82
N PRO A 58 -13.21 -2.03 -8.60
CA PRO A 58 -12.94 -3.43 -8.93
C PRO A 58 -11.61 -3.58 -9.69
N ALA A 59 -10.81 -4.56 -9.29
CA ALA A 59 -9.58 -4.90 -9.99
C ALA A 59 -9.86 -5.46 -11.39
N ASP A 60 -9.05 -5.06 -12.37
CA ASP A 60 -9.11 -5.64 -13.71
C ASP A 60 -8.74 -7.13 -13.68
N PRO A 61 -9.45 -8.02 -14.42
CA PRO A 61 -9.16 -9.46 -14.47
C PRO A 61 -7.71 -9.80 -14.86
N PHE A 62 -7.00 -8.91 -15.55
CA PHE A 62 -5.57 -9.05 -15.87
C PHE A 62 -4.72 -9.25 -14.61
N ARG A 63 -5.06 -8.58 -13.50
CA ARG A 63 -4.30 -8.69 -12.24
C ARG A 63 -4.25 -10.12 -11.71
N ALA A 64 -5.33 -10.88 -11.87
CA ALA A 64 -5.37 -12.29 -11.45
C ALA A 64 -4.42 -13.18 -12.29
N LYS A 65 -4.08 -12.79 -13.52
CA LYS A 65 -3.18 -13.56 -14.40
C LYS A 65 -1.71 -13.34 -14.06
N ILE A 66 -1.38 -12.18 -13.48
CA ILE A 66 -0.02 -11.79 -13.11
C ILE A 66 0.22 -11.86 -11.59
N ALA A 67 -0.80 -12.26 -10.83
CA ALA A 67 -0.70 -12.41 -9.39
C ALA A 67 0.41 -13.43 -9.06
N GLU A 68 1.29 -13.06 -8.12
CA GLU A 68 2.31 -13.98 -7.66
C GLU A 68 1.67 -15.24 -7.05
N PRO A 69 2.15 -16.44 -7.40
CA PRO A 69 1.74 -17.67 -6.74
C PRO A 69 1.90 -17.56 -5.23
N MET A 70 0.96 -18.12 -4.47
CA MET A 70 0.99 -18.06 -3.01
C MET A 70 2.29 -18.64 -2.42
N GLU A 71 2.83 -19.69 -3.03
CA GLU A 71 4.11 -20.30 -2.64
C GLU A 71 5.27 -19.30 -2.64
N ASN A 72 5.27 -18.31 -3.54
CA ASN A 72 6.30 -17.27 -3.58
C ASN A 72 6.14 -16.25 -2.46
N ARG A 73 4.91 -16.07 -1.95
CA ARG A 73 4.65 -15.14 -0.83
C ARG A 73 5.21 -15.68 0.48
N ASP A 74 5.20 -17.00 0.67
CA ASP A 74 5.75 -17.65 1.87
C ASP A 74 7.28 -17.54 1.96
N LEU A 75 7.94 -17.28 0.83
CA LEU A 75 9.37 -17.03 0.76
C LEU A 75 9.75 -15.58 1.08
N ARG A 76 8.77 -14.67 1.24
CA ARG A 76 9.07 -13.26 1.54
C ARG A 76 9.70 -13.18 2.94
N PRO A 77 10.83 -12.47 3.08
CA PRO A 77 11.43 -12.26 4.39
C PRO A 77 10.43 -11.50 5.26
N THR A 78 9.91 -12.17 6.29
CA THR A 78 9.16 -11.49 7.36
C THR A 78 10.12 -10.55 8.07
N PRO A 79 9.74 -9.29 8.33
CA PRO A 79 10.52 -8.46 9.24
C PRO A 79 10.60 -9.24 10.55
N ALA A 80 11.81 -9.57 11.01
CA ALA A 80 11.99 -10.10 12.34
C ALA A 80 11.33 -9.12 13.31
N ALA A 81 10.45 -9.61 14.19
CA ALA A 81 10.00 -8.84 15.32
C ALA A 81 11.23 -8.53 16.17
N GLU A 82 11.77 -7.32 16.06
CA GLU A 82 12.54 -6.69 17.14
C GLU A 82 11.58 -6.20 18.23
#